data_AF-A0A9C9DDF9-F1
#
_entry.id   AF-A0A9C9DDF9-F1
#
_cell.length_a   1.000
_cell.length_b   1.000
_cell.length_c   1.000
_cell.angle_alpha   90.00
_cell.angle_beta   90.00
_cell.angle_gamma   90.00
#
_symmetry.space_group_name_H-M   'P 1'
#
loop_
_entity.id
_entity.type
_entity.pdbx_description
1 polymer ?
#
loop_
_entity_poly.entity_id
_entity_poly.type
_entity_poly.pdbx_seq_one_letter_code
_entity_poly.pdbx_strand_id
1 'polypeptide(L)'
;MGNEKGTGRSVRDTGRRLCAILVLVVAIAVLFTPVTLVAFATQGDFRVHMGIAWTWRETGHLTWPHFLYHLLTILLSYLMPGGSLNIAGFTISMLAYVALGMVIYDAVCGAVASRRGKCVSVLSLIITLSLMLVSPVNLFTLPIRNLYLGYISPTVYHNPTLILLKPVALLLFFSGLRVFDNS
;
A
#
# COMPACT_ATOMS: atom_id res chain seq x y z
N MET A 1 -23.67 4.50 -42.70
CA MET A 1 -22.25 4.11 -42.48
C MET A 1 -21.69 4.90 -41.31
N GLY A 2 -21.60 4.29 -40.12
CA GLY A 2 -20.96 4.95 -38.99
C GLY A 2 -21.36 4.33 -37.65
N ASN A 3 -20.54 3.42 -37.12
CA ASN A 3 -20.29 3.31 -35.66
C ASN A 3 -19.14 2.36 -35.25
N GLU A 4 -18.11 2.11 -36.08
CA GLU A 4 -17.07 1.11 -35.71
C GLU A 4 -15.82 1.69 -35.02
N LYS A 5 -15.69 3.02 -34.91
CA LYS A 5 -14.49 3.67 -34.36
C LYS A 5 -14.48 3.84 -32.83
N GLY A 6 -15.63 3.65 -32.15
CA GLY A 6 -15.77 3.88 -30.71
C GLY A 6 -15.28 2.74 -29.82
N THR A 7 -15.59 1.49 -30.20
CA THR A 7 -15.28 0.28 -29.42
C THR A 7 -13.77 0.01 -29.34
N GLY A 8 -13.02 0.23 -30.42
CA GLY A 8 -11.57 0.00 -30.45
C GLY A 8 -10.74 0.98 -29.60
N ARG A 9 -11.29 2.12 -29.16
CA ARG A 9 -10.58 3.07 -28.28
C ARG A 9 -10.73 2.70 -26.81
N SER A 10 -11.96 2.36 -26.39
CA SER A 10 -12.26 1.92 -25.03
C SER A 10 -11.47 0.66 -24.62
N VAL A 11 -11.40 -0.35 -25.49
CA VAL A 11 -10.66 -1.60 -25.21
C VAL A 11 -9.15 -1.34 -25.03
N ARG A 12 -8.56 -0.46 -25.85
CA ARG A 12 -7.14 -0.10 -25.75
C ARG A 12 -6.82 0.68 -24.47
N ASP A 13 -7.73 1.53 -24.01
CA ASP A 13 -7.56 2.28 -22.77
C ASP A 13 -7.68 1.37 -21.54
N THR A 14 -8.60 0.39 -21.56
CA THR A 14 -8.69 -0.65 -20.52
C THR A 14 -7.44 -1.51 -20.46
N GLY A 15 -6.93 -1.98 -21.60
CA GLY A 15 -5.71 -2.80 -21.66
C GLY A 15 -4.48 -2.06 -21.09
N ARG A 16 -4.31 -0.78 -21.41
CA ARG A 16 -3.23 0.05 -20.87
C ARG A 16 -3.34 0.25 -19.37
N ARG A 17 -4.56 0.47 -18.86
CA ARG A 17 -4.80 0.61 -17.42
C ARG A 17 -4.46 -0.68 -16.68
N LEU A 18 -4.85 -1.84 -17.22
CA LEU A 18 -4.51 -3.13 -16.63
C LEU A 18 -2.99 -3.35 -16.60
N CYS A 19 -2.30 -3.09 -17.70
CA CYS A 19 -0.83 -3.17 -17.73
C CYS A 19 -0.19 -2.24 -16.69
N ALA A 20 -0.67 -0.99 -16.57
CA ALA A 20 -0.15 -0.06 -15.58
C ALA A 20 -0.38 -0.54 -14.13
N ILE A 21 -1.54 -1.12 -13.83
CA ILE A 21 -1.83 -1.70 -12.52
C ILE A 21 -0.91 -2.89 -12.24
N LEU A 22 -0.69 -3.79 -13.21
CA LEU A 22 0.22 -4.91 -13.06
C LEU A 22 1.65 -4.43 -12.79
N VAL A 23 2.14 -3.45 -13.56
CA VAL A 23 3.46 -2.85 -13.35
C VAL A 23 3.54 -2.19 -11.98
N LEU A 24 2.49 -1.49 -11.54
CA LEU A 24 2.44 -0.87 -10.21
C LEU A 24 2.54 -1.92 -9.10
N VAL A 25 1.77 -3.00 -9.18
CA VAL A 25 1.81 -4.10 -8.19
C VAL A 25 3.20 -4.74 -8.13
N VAL A 26 3.80 -5.03 -9.29
CA VAL A 26 5.16 -5.59 -9.36
C VAL A 26 6.18 -4.61 -8.79
N ALA A 27 6.10 -3.32 -9.13
CA ALA A 27 7.01 -2.30 -8.62
C ALA A 27 6.88 -2.16 -7.09
N ILE A 28 5.65 -2.15 -6.55
CA ILE A 28 5.41 -2.13 -5.11
C ILE A 28 6.02 -3.38 -4.46
N ALA A 29 5.81 -4.57 -5.03
CA ALA A 29 6.39 -5.80 -4.51
C ALA A 29 7.93 -5.72 -4.47
N VAL A 30 8.58 -5.29 -5.55
CA VAL A 30 10.04 -5.16 -5.64
C VAL A 30 10.59 -4.13 -4.65
N LEU A 31 9.94 -2.97 -4.52
CA LEU A 31 10.42 -1.87 -3.69
C LEU A 31 10.17 -2.10 -2.19
N PHE A 32 8.98 -2.59 -1.83
CA PHE A 32 8.55 -2.67 -0.43
C PHE A 32 8.80 -4.02 0.22
N THR A 33 9.05 -5.09 -0.54
CA THR A 33 9.49 -6.37 0.05
C THR A 33 10.77 -6.24 0.87
N PRO A 34 11.90 -5.71 0.35
CA PRO A 34 13.13 -5.61 1.15
C PRO A 34 12.96 -4.69 2.36
N VAL A 35 12.22 -3.59 2.21
CA VAL A 35 11.90 -2.67 3.32
C VAL A 35 11.13 -3.40 4.42
N THR A 36 10.09 -4.15 4.03
CA THR A 36 9.24 -4.89 4.98
C THR A 36 10.01 -6.03 5.62
N LEU A 37 10.84 -6.77 4.88
CA LEU A 37 11.71 -7.81 5.44
C LEU A 37 12.69 -7.24 6.47
N VAL A 38 13.35 -6.12 6.17
CA VAL A 38 14.21 -5.43 7.14
C VAL A 38 13.38 -4.98 8.34
N ALA A 39 12.18 -4.43 8.13
CA ALA A 39 11.31 -4.02 9.22
C ALA A 39 10.94 -5.18 10.16
N PHE A 40 10.56 -6.34 9.62
CA PHE A 40 10.29 -7.54 10.40
C PHE A 40 11.54 -8.08 11.13
N ALA A 41 12.72 -7.97 10.50
CA ALA A 41 13.96 -8.50 11.06
C ALA A 41 14.58 -7.61 12.14
N THR A 42 14.44 -6.28 12.03
CA THR A 42 15.19 -5.33 12.86
C THR A 42 14.34 -4.41 13.72
N GLN A 43 13.05 -4.24 13.42
CA GLN A 43 12.22 -3.26 14.12
C GLN A 43 11.39 -3.92 15.21
N GLY A 44 11.42 -3.32 16.41
CA GLY A 44 10.69 -3.79 17.57
C GLY A 44 9.18 -3.87 17.34
N ASP A 45 8.61 -2.89 16.62
CA ASP A 45 7.17 -2.78 16.39
C ASP A 45 6.58 -4.04 15.76
N PHE A 46 7.11 -4.51 14.64
CA PHE A 46 6.60 -5.72 13.98
C PHE A 46 6.65 -6.93 14.92
N ARG A 47 7.75 -7.11 15.64
CA ARG A 47 7.89 -8.22 16.60
C ARG A 47 6.87 -8.13 17.74
N VAL A 48 6.66 -6.93 18.30
CA VAL A 48 5.65 -6.69 19.35
C VAL A 48 4.25 -7.01 18.83
N HIS A 49 3.90 -6.52 17.64
CA HIS A 49 2.62 -6.79 17.00
C HIS A 49 2.39 -8.29 16.72
N MET A 50 3.43 -9.03 16.31
CA MET A 50 3.33 -10.48 16.16
C MET A 50 3.12 -11.19 17.50
N GLY A 51 3.78 -10.74 18.56
CA GLY A 51 3.55 -11.24 19.92
C GLY A 51 2.12 -10.99 20.41
N ILE A 52 1.55 -9.82 20.14
CA ILE A 52 0.16 -9.50 20.49
C ILE A 52 -0.81 -10.36 19.68
N ALA A 53 -0.58 -10.52 18.37
CA ALA A 53 -1.42 -11.38 17.53
C ALA A 53 -1.37 -12.85 17.99
N TRP A 54 -0.19 -13.33 18.40
CA TRP A 54 -0.04 -14.66 18.99
C TRP A 54 -0.84 -14.80 20.29
N THR A 55 -0.63 -13.89 21.25
CA THR A 55 -1.36 -13.92 22.53
C THR A 55 -2.88 -13.85 22.32
N TRP A 56 -3.35 -12.99 21.42
CA TRP A 56 -4.78 -12.89 21.11
C TRP A 56 -5.31 -14.20 20.51
N ARG A 57 -4.58 -14.81 19.57
CA ARG A 57 -4.96 -16.09 18.97
C ARG A 57 -5.08 -17.20 20.01
N GLU A 58 -4.11 -17.31 20.91
CA GLU A 58 -4.04 -18.40 21.88
C GLU A 58 -4.99 -18.22 23.08
N THR A 59 -5.20 -16.98 23.52
CA THR A 59 -5.97 -16.70 24.75
C THR A 59 -7.37 -16.16 24.49
N GLY A 60 -7.65 -15.68 23.28
CA GLY A 60 -8.89 -14.95 22.96
C GLY A 60 -8.95 -13.52 23.52
N HIS A 61 -7.96 -13.08 24.30
CA HIS A 61 -7.95 -11.77 24.92
C HIS A 61 -7.25 -10.70 24.07
N LEU A 62 -7.97 -9.64 23.75
CA LEU A 62 -7.43 -8.44 23.11
C LEU A 62 -7.01 -7.42 24.17
N THR A 63 -5.75 -7.00 24.15
CA THR A 63 -5.18 -6.08 25.15
C THR A 63 -4.90 -4.67 24.60
N TRP A 64 -5.03 -4.43 23.29
CA TRP A 64 -4.63 -3.17 22.64
C TRP A 64 -5.78 -2.59 21.79
N PRO A 65 -5.94 -1.25 21.75
CA PRO A 65 -7.08 -0.61 21.09
C PRO A 65 -7.02 -0.67 19.56
N HIS A 66 -5.83 -0.69 18.95
CA HIS A 66 -5.66 -0.76 17.49
C HIS A 66 -5.46 -2.21 17.01
N PHE A 67 -6.57 -2.93 16.94
CA PHE A 67 -6.56 -4.38 16.75
C PHE A 67 -6.65 -4.84 15.29
N LEU A 68 -7.04 -3.97 14.35
CA LEU A 68 -7.37 -4.38 12.98
C LEU A 68 -6.23 -5.14 12.27
N TYR A 69 -4.99 -4.67 12.39
CA TYR A 69 -3.84 -5.37 11.83
C TYR A 69 -3.66 -6.78 12.41
N HIS A 70 -3.80 -6.93 13.73
CA HIS A 70 -3.70 -8.21 14.40
C HIS A 70 -4.82 -9.15 13.97
N LEU A 71 -6.06 -8.65 13.91
CA LEU A 71 -7.23 -9.41 13.49
C LEU A 71 -7.04 -9.96 12.06
N LEU A 72 -6.69 -9.09 11.12
CA LEU A 72 -6.47 -9.49 9.73
C LEU A 72 -5.31 -10.49 9.60
N THR A 73 -4.24 -10.30 10.39
CA THR A 73 -3.10 -11.22 10.43
C THR A 73 -3.51 -12.60 10.93
N ILE A 74 -4.29 -12.67 12.02
CA ILE A 74 -4.80 -13.92 12.58
C ILE A 74 -5.72 -14.62 11.58
N LEU A 75 -6.70 -13.90 11.02
CA LEU A 75 -7.64 -14.44 10.04
C LEU A 75 -6.91 -14.99 8.82
N LEU A 76 -5.96 -14.23 8.27
CA LEU A 76 -5.18 -14.69 7.13
C LEU A 76 -4.32 -15.89 7.49
N SER A 77 -3.76 -15.95 8.70
CA SER A 77 -2.94 -17.11 9.12
C SER A 77 -3.73 -18.42 9.10
N TYR A 78 -5.03 -18.40 9.40
CA TYR A 78 -5.88 -19.61 9.29
C TYR A 78 -6.07 -20.10 7.86
N LEU A 79 -5.91 -19.23 6.86
CA LEU A 79 -6.03 -19.58 5.45
C LEU A 79 -4.71 -20.06 4.84
N MET A 80 -3.59 -19.92 5.56
CA MET A 80 -2.25 -20.25 5.05
C MET A 80 -1.79 -21.63 5.52
N PRO A 81 -1.15 -22.42 4.63
CA PRO A 81 -0.49 -23.66 5.04
C PRO A 81 0.52 -23.39 6.17
N GLY A 82 0.37 -24.08 7.29
CA GLY A 82 1.26 -23.94 8.46
C GLY A 82 0.94 -22.78 9.41
N GLY A 83 -0.08 -21.95 9.13
CA GLY A 83 -0.63 -21.04 10.14
C GLY A 83 0.30 -19.92 10.63
N SER A 84 1.34 -19.57 9.86
CA SER A 84 2.40 -18.64 10.29
C SER A 84 1.90 -17.20 10.38
N LEU A 85 1.87 -16.64 11.59
CA LEU A 85 1.52 -15.24 11.83
C LEU A 85 2.52 -14.27 11.18
N ASN A 86 3.81 -14.62 11.12
CA ASN A 86 4.82 -13.76 10.52
C ASN A 86 4.60 -13.59 9.02
N ILE A 87 4.30 -14.69 8.32
CA ILE A 87 4.02 -14.65 6.88
C ILE A 87 2.69 -13.92 6.65
N ALA A 88 1.66 -14.23 7.43
CA ALA A 88 0.38 -13.54 7.32
C ALA A 88 0.51 -12.03 7.57
N GLY A 89 1.24 -11.61 8.60
CA GLY A 89 1.48 -10.20 8.92
C GLY A 89 2.23 -9.49 7.81
N PHE A 90 3.27 -10.12 7.27
CA PHE A 90 4.00 -9.63 6.11
C PHE A 90 3.06 -9.45 4.91
N THR A 91 2.23 -10.44 4.62
CA THR A 91 1.26 -10.39 3.53
C THR A 91 0.24 -9.26 3.74
N ILE A 92 -0.30 -9.07 4.94
CA ILE A 92 -1.22 -7.96 5.24
C ILE A 92 -0.52 -6.60 5.02
N SER A 93 0.73 -6.44 5.45
CA SER A 93 1.49 -5.21 5.17
C SER A 93 1.69 -4.97 3.67
N MET A 94 2.02 -6.01 2.89
CA MET A 94 2.16 -5.88 1.43
C MET A 94 0.83 -5.55 0.74
N LEU A 95 -0.28 -6.16 1.17
CA LEU A 95 -1.61 -5.83 0.66
C LEU A 95 -1.99 -4.39 0.98
N ALA A 96 -1.63 -3.88 2.16
CA ALA A 96 -1.84 -2.48 2.52
C ALA A 96 -1.01 -1.51 1.64
N TYR A 97 0.24 -1.85 1.30
CA TYR A 97 1.02 -1.06 0.33
C TYR A 97 0.40 -1.07 -1.07
N VAL A 98 -0.08 -2.22 -1.53
CA VAL A 98 -0.79 -2.31 -2.81
C VAL A 98 -2.05 -1.46 -2.79
N ALA A 99 -2.86 -1.57 -1.73
CA ALA A 99 -4.06 -0.75 -1.56
C ALA A 99 -3.71 0.75 -1.57
N LEU A 100 -2.66 1.15 -0.86
CA LEU A 100 -2.18 2.53 -0.83
C LEU A 100 -1.79 3.02 -2.23
N GLY A 101 -1.00 2.23 -2.96
CA GLY A 101 -0.61 2.53 -4.33
C GLY A 101 -1.81 2.66 -5.26
N MET A 102 -2.81 1.80 -5.14
CA MET A 102 -4.04 1.85 -5.94
C MET A 102 -4.85 3.12 -5.66
N VAL A 103 -4.99 3.52 -4.39
CA VAL A 103 -5.70 4.75 -3.99
C VAL A 103 -5.01 5.99 -4.56
N ILE A 104 -3.68 6.07 -4.42
CA ILE A 104 -2.89 7.18 -4.97
C ILE A 104 -2.97 7.19 -6.50
N TYR A 105 -2.82 6.01 -7.13
CA TYR A 105 -2.88 5.88 -8.58
C TYR A 105 -4.21 6.36 -9.15
N ASP A 106 -5.33 5.97 -8.55
CA ASP A 106 -6.66 6.41 -8.99
C ASP A 106 -6.85 7.92 -8.82
N ALA A 107 -6.41 8.48 -7.68
CA ALA A 107 -6.46 9.91 -7.42
C ALA A 107 -5.61 10.71 -8.44
N VAL A 108 -4.39 10.28 -8.72
CA VAL A 108 -3.49 10.90 -9.70
C VAL A 108 -4.06 10.76 -11.11
N CYS A 109 -4.58 9.59 -11.48
CA CYS A 109 -5.24 9.39 -12.76
C CYS A 109 -6.42 10.35 -12.93
N GLY A 110 -7.26 10.54 -11.91
CA GLY A 110 -8.36 11.49 -11.93
C GLY A 110 -7.89 12.94 -12.12
N ALA A 111 -6.85 13.35 -11.39
CA ALA A 111 -6.28 14.70 -11.47
C ALA A 111 -5.62 14.99 -12.83
N VAL A 112 -4.94 14.00 -13.43
CA VAL A 112 -4.21 14.13 -14.70
C VAL A 112 -5.10 13.85 -15.91
N ALA A 113 -6.27 13.21 -15.76
CA ALA A 113 -7.17 12.85 -16.86
C ALA A 113 -7.67 14.06 -17.68
N SER A 114 -7.72 15.25 -17.08
CA SER A 114 -8.01 16.52 -17.79
C SER A 114 -6.98 16.84 -18.88
N ARG A 115 -5.74 16.34 -18.74
CA ARG A 115 -4.66 16.45 -19.73
C ARG A 115 -4.70 15.26 -20.69
N ARG A 116 -5.46 15.37 -21.79
CA ARG A 116 -5.56 14.33 -22.82
C ARG A 116 -4.17 13.94 -23.37
N GLY A 117 -3.73 12.70 -23.16
CA GLY A 117 -2.47 12.20 -23.74
C GLY A 117 -2.24 10.69 -23.57
N LYS A 118 -1.46 10.09 -24.47
CA LYS A 118 -1.08 8.65 -24.42
C LYS A 118 -0.22 8.30 -23.20
N CYS A 119 0.37 9.31 -22.55
CA CYS A 119 1.32 9.15 -21.44
C CYS A 119 0.68 9.26 -20.04
N VAL A 120 -0.65 9.47 -19.93
CA VAL A 120 -1.31 9.69 -18.64
C VAL A 120 -1.10 8.51 -17.69
N SER A 121 -1.24 7.27 -18.15
CA SER A 121 -1.06 6.08 -17.32
C SER A 121 0.37 5.92 -16.80
N VAL A 122 1.37 6.23 -17.64
CA VAL A 122 2.80 6.14 -17.27
C VAL A 122 3.16 7.26 -16.31
N LEU A 123 2.74 8.49 -16.59
CA LEU A 123 2.98 9.63 -15.71
C LEU A 123 2.31 9.42 -14.34
N SER A 124 1.08 8.91 -14.32
CA SER A 124 0.37 8.60 -13.08
C SER A 124 1.09 7.53 -12.28
N LEU A 125 1.65 6.52 -12.95
CA LEU A 125 2.45 5.47 -12.32
C LEU A 125 3.74 6.05 -11.69
N ILE A 126 4.47 6.87 -12.44
CA ILE A 126 5.70 7.52 -11.94
C ILE A 126 5.38 8.38 -10.72
N ILE A 127 4.39 9.27 -10.81
CA ILE A 127 3.99 10.13 -9.70
C ILE A 127 3.54 9.30 -8.50
N THR A 128 2.76 8.23 -8.71
CA THR A 128 2.31 7.33 -7.63
C THR A 128 3.49 6.70 -6.91
N LEU A 129 4.42 6.10 -7.64
CA LEU A 129 5.62 5.49 -7.06
C LEU A 129 6.48 6.54 -6.35
N SER A 130 6.64 7.73 -6.93
CA SER A 130 7.32 8.85 -6.27
C SER A 130 6.66 9.21 -4.95
N LEU A 131 5.33 9.41 -4.92
CA LEU A 131 4.59 9.74 -3.70
C LEU A 131 4.70 8.63 -2.63
N MET A 132 4.68 7.36 -3.03
CA MET A 132 4.89 6.25 -2.10
C MET A 132 6.31 6.21 -1.54
N LEU A 133 7.31 6.68 -2.29
CA LEU A 133 8.72 6.70 -1.91
C LEU A 133 9.16 8.01 -1.24
N VAL A 134 8.33 9.06 -1.24
CA VAL A 134 8.57 10.32 -0.53
C VAL A 134 8.55 10.06 0.99
N SER A 135 9.71 9.63 1.45
CA SER A 135 10.21 9.40 2.79
C SER A 135 11.63 9.99 2.80
N PRO A 136 12.33 10.09 3.94
CA PRO A 136 13.79 10.19 3.86
C PRO A 136 14.23 8.98 3.03
N VAL A 137 14.95 9.23 1.93
CA VAL A 137 15.25 8.22 0.91
C VAL A 137 16.04 7.08 1.54
N ASN A 138 15.34 6.09 2.06
CA ASN A 138 15.94 4.98 2.79
C ASN A 138 16.67 4.02 1.83
N LEU A 139 16.48 4.18 0.50
CA LEU A 139 17.20 3.40 -0.52
C LEU A 139 18.72 3.40 -0.29
N PHE A 140 19.28 4.52 0.17
CA PHE A 140 20.72 4.64 0.47
C PHE A 140 21.11 4.17 1.88
N THR A 141 20.16 4.05 2.80
CA THR A 141 20.40 3.62 4.19
C THR A 141 20.00 2.17 4.47
N LEU A 142 19.30 1.52 3.53
CA LEU A 142 18.95 0.10 3.56
C LEU A 142 20.17 -0.81 3.82
N PRO A 143 21.36 -0.59 3.20
CA PRO A 143 22.54 -1.42 3.48
C PRO A 143 22.97 -1.39 4.96
N ILE A 144 22.72 -0.28 5.65
CA ILE A 144 23.08 -0.05 7.06
C ILE A 144 21.88 -0.33 7.99
N ARG A 145 20.77 -0.85 7.45
CA ARG A 145 19.53 -1.19 8.18
C ARG A 145 18.93 -0.03 8.98
N ASN A 146 19.21 1.21 8.58
CA ASN A 146 18.67 2.40 9.22
C ASN A 146 17.46 2.93 8.44
N LEU A 147 16.27 2.85 9.05
CA LEU A 147 15.02 3.35 8.47
C LEU A 147 14.68 4.80 8.89
N TYR A 148 15.55 5.42 9.70
CA TYR A 148 15.40 6.78 10.22
C TYR A 148 16.57 7.64 9.76
N LEU A 149 16.41 8.33 8.63
CA LEU A 149 17.32 9.43 8.27
C LEU A 149 16.70 10.76 8.76
N GLY A 150 16.95 11.09 10.03
CA GLY A 150 16.34 12.24 10.71
C GLY A 150 14.99 11.92 11.38
N TYR A 151 14.65 12.66 12.44
CA TYR A 151 13.43 12.45 13.26
C TYR A 151 12.11 12.76 12.54
N ILE A 152 12.16 13.21 11.28
CA ILE A 152 10.98 13.54 10.48
C ILE A 152 10.94 12.57 9.31
N SER A 153 10.40 11.38 9.54
CA SER A 153 10.02 10.50 8.43
C SER A 153 8.58 10.79 8.03
N PRO A 154 8.32 11.44 6.87
CA PRO A 154 6.95 11.63 6.39
C PRO A 154 6.20 10.31 6.14
N THR A 155 6.91 9.17 6.04
CA THR A 155 6.29 7.86 5.88
C THR A 155 6.86 6.82 6.85
N VAL A 156 6.01 6.37 7.77
CA VAL A 156 6.35 5.29 8.71
C VAL A 156 6.29 3.93 8.01
N TYR A 157 7.41 3.19 8.01
CA TYR A 157 7.53 1.85 7.42
C TYR A 157 7.76 0.74 8.44
N HIS A 158 8.02 1.08 9.70
CA HIS A 158 8.28 0.13 10.77
C HIS A 158 7.03 -0.23 11.59
N ASN A 159 5.97 0.58 11.47
CA ASN A 159 4.75 0.38 12.23
C ASN A 159 3.64 -0.25 11.35
N PRO A 160 3.27 -1.52 11.57
CA PRO A 160 2.29 -2.21 10.73
C PRO A 160 0.90 -1.59 10.79
N THR A 161 0.51 -1.02 11.93
CA THR A 161 -0.82 -0.40 12.06
C THR A 161 -0.93 0.87 11.22
N LEU A 162 0.13 1.68 11.19
CA LEU A 162 0.19 2.86 10.33
C LEU A 162 0.25 2.49 8.84
N ILE A 163 0.99 1.43 8.48
CA ILE A 163 1.00 0.91 7.10
C ILE A 163 -0.42 0.54 6.66
N LEU A 164 -1.16 -0.19 7.50
CA LEU A 164 -2.54 -0.58 7.22
C LEU A 164 -3.50 0.61 7.18
N LEU A 165 -3.29 1.63 8.01
CA LEU A 165 -4.17 2.79 8.13
C LEU A 165 -4.07 3.75 6.93
N LYS A 166 -2.87 3.93 6.35
CA LYS A 166 -2.63 4.87 5.24
C LYS A 166 -3.64 4.81 4.09
N PRO A 167 -3.94 3.65 3.47
CA PRO A 167 -4.92 3.60 2.38
C PRO A 167 -6.31 4.07 2.82
N VAL A 168 -6.76 3.66 4.01
CA VAL A 168 -8.06 4.06 4.56
C VAL A 168 -8.11 5.56 4.84
N ALA A 169 -7.05 6.10 5.43
CA ALA A 169 -6.94 7.53 5.72
C ALA A 169 -7.01 8.37 4.43
N LEU A 170 -6.30 7.98 3.36
CA LEU A 170 -6.38 8.68 2.08
C LEU A 170 -7.75 8.56 1.41
N LEU A 171 -8.38 7.37 1.47
CA LEU A 171 -9.74 7.20 0.97
C LEU A 171 -10.73 8.11 1.69
N LEU A 172 -10.66 8.18 3.02
CA LEU A 172 -11.49 9.08 3.82
C LEU A 172 -11.22 10.55 3.48
N PHE A 173 -9.94 10.93 3.33
CA PHE A 173 -9.55 12.28 2.95
C PHE A 173 -10.14 12.69 1.59
N PHE A 174 -9.94 11.88 0.54
CA PHE A 174 -10.50 12.17 -0.78
C PHE A 174 -12.03 12.14 -0.81
N SER A 175 -12.65 11.24 -0.04
CA SER A 175 -14.10 11.18 0.08
C SER A 175 -14.64 12.45 0.76
N GLY A 176 -13.97 12.93 1.81
CA GLY A 176 -14.30 14.19 2.48
C GLY A 176 -14.17 15.39 1.55
N LEU A 177 -13.07 15.50 0.80
CA LEU A 177 -12.90 16.57 -0.19
C LEU A 177 -14.04 16.62 -1.22
N ARG A 178 -14.45 15.44 -1.72
CA ARG A 178 -15.57 15.36 -2.67
C ARG A 178 -16.89 15.86 -2.09
N VAL A 179 -17.11 15.78 -0.78
CA VAL A 179 -18.32 16.34 -0.15
C VAL A 179 -18.31 17.86 -0.26
N PHE A 180 -17.15 18.48 -0.01
CA PHE A 180 -17.00 19.94 -0.11
C PHE A 180 -17.01 20.45 -1.55
N ASP A 181 -16.47 19.71 -2.51
CA ASP A 181 -16.47 20.09 -3.93
C ASP A 181 -17.89 20.03 -4.57
N ASN A 182 -18.81 19.27 -3.96
CA ASN A 182 -20.19 19.13 -4.43
C ASN A 182 -21.21 19.99 -3.64
N SER A 183 -20.73 20.85 -2.72
CA SER A 183 -21.54 21.79 -1.94
C SER A 183 -21.46 23.20 -2.51
#